data_AF-A0A6C0IVI4-F1
#
_entry.id   AF-A0A6C0IVI4-F1
#
_cell.length_a   1.000
_cell.length_b   1.000
_cell.length_c   1.000
_cell.angle_alpha   90.00
_cell.angle_beta   90.00
_cell.angle_gamma   90.00
#
_symmetry.space_group_name_H-M   'P 1'
#
loop_
_entity.id
_entity.type
_entity.pdbx_description
1 polymer ?
#
loop_
_entity_poly.entity_id
_entity_poly.type
_entity_poly.pdbx_seq_one_letter_code
_entity_poly.pdbx_strand_id
1 'polypeptide(L)'
;MNENTIKVKRKYKKRVNEHEITYTNYQKHNIDLSKYQIPELKTAIRQLGNMYLTGTKSQLIERLNNRFRDIKHAIIIQKLFRGWYLRLIQQLRGPALKNRTLCTNDSDMATLEPLCDITNTYFFSYKDNSNFVYGFDISSLIPHIQTQGKFINPYTRENVCNKITKNIFRVYRGSYAIYEEFRENNKKLELPRRRQQLHMNRLSDIQRRMASMQNRVDYQSVSSAFNQIRARVSRIRSRSIEERIRGLFVEIDQLGNYTQYTWFDSLSHRDLVLFYRALHDIWYYRAGLSHTTKRNICYGCSYNSTTPFTRHTNLGFREISFLEYDELKSTGLEIFENLVYCGIDNDHKKIGALHALSALTLVSRDARHAMPWLYESVI
;
A
#
# COMPACT_ATOMS: atom_id res chain seq x y z
N MET A 1 -70.37 43.61 36.96
CA MET A 1 -69.43 44.17 35.96
C MET A 1 -68.01 43.90 36.46
N ASN A 2 -67.34 42.87 35.95
CA ASN A 2 -65.91 42.65 36.22
C ASN A 2 -65.19 42.78 34.88
N GLU A 3 -64.53 43.92 34.69
CA GLU A 3 -63.70 44.19 33.51
C GLU A 3 -62.44 43.34 33.58
N ASN A 4 -62.40 42.30 32.74
CA ASN A 4 -61.19 41.53 32.47
C ASN A 4 -60.23 42.40 31.64
N THR A 5 -59.31 43.10 32.31
CA THR A 5 -58.21 43.80 31.63
C THR A 5 -57.28 42.78 30.96
N ILE A 6 -57.38 42.67 29.64
CA ILE A 6 -56.52 41.84 28.80
C ILE A 6 -55.10 42.43 28.82
N LYS A 7 -54.17 41.74 29.48
CA LYS A 7 -52.74 42.11 29.46
C LYS A 7 -52.17 41.96 28.05
N VAL A 8 -51.96 43.08 27.37
CA VAL A 8 -51.30 43.16 26.07
C VAL A 8 -49.86 42.64 26.20
N LYS A 9 -49.56 41.48 25.58
CA LYS A 9 -48.19 40.95 25.49
C LYS A 9 -47.34 41.87 24.62
N ARG A 10 -46.44 42.64 25.23
CA ARG A 10 -45.43 43.44 24.51
C ARG A 10 -44.62 42.55 23.57
N LYS A 11 -44.67 42.82 22.26
CA LYS A 11 -43.80 42.18 21.25
C LYS A 11 -42.38 42.73 21.41
N TYR A 12 -41.48 41.93 21.98
CA TYR A 12 -40.06 42.27 22.04
C TYR A 12 -39.40 41.98 20.69
N LYS A 13 -38.73 42.98 20.10
CA LYS A 13 -37.86 42.79 18.93
C LYS A 13 -36.73 41.84 19.34
N LYS A 14 -36.59 40.71 18.63
CA LYS A 14 -35.50 39.75 18.86
C LYS A 14 -34.19 40.46 18.50
N ARG A 15 -33.32 40.71 19.50
CA ARG A 15 -31.95 41.17 19.23
C ARG A 15 -31.24 40.05 18.48
N VAL A 16 -30.86 40.31 17.24
CA VAL A 16 -30.04 39.40 16.43
C VAL A 16 -28.61 39.89 16.59
N ASN A 17 -27.76 39.05 17.17
CA ASN A 17 -26.33 39.36 17.25
C ASN A 17 -25.72 39.16 15.86
N GLU A 18 -24.84 40.08 15.47
CA GLU A 18 -24.30 40.16 14.11
C GLU A 18 -23.38 38.97 13.77
N HIS A 19 -22.74 38.35 14.77
CA HIS A 19 -21.73 37.32 14.57
C HIS A 19 -22.02 36.08 15.39
N GLU A 20 -21.77 34.91 14.80
CA GLU A 20 -21.87 33.63 15.49
C GLU A 20 -20.71 33.46 16.51
N ILE A 21 -21.00 32.78 17.62
CA ILE A 21 -20.02 32.53 18.69
C ILE A 21 -19.08 31.39 18.28
N THR A 22 -18.03 31.74 17.56
CA THR A 22 -16.91 30.86 17.20
C THR A 22 -15.60 31.42 17.75
N TYR A 23 -14.57 30.58 17.90
CA TYR A 23 -13.26 31.07 18.38
C TYR A 23 -12.67 32.15 17.46
N THR A 24 -12.82 31.98 16.14
CA THR A 24 -12.34 32.93 15.13
C THR A 24 -13.03 34.29 15.28
N ASN A 25 -14.36 34.30 15.41
CA ASN A 25 -15.12 35.54 15.57
C ASN A 25 -14.88 36.19 16.93
N TYR A 26 -14.76 35.38 17.99
CA TYR A 26 -14.44 35.85 19.34
C TYR A 26 -13.12 36.60 19.37
N GLN A 27 -12.09 36.09 18.69
CA GLN A 27 -10.79 36.75 18.60
C GLN A 27 -10.79 37.96 17.66
N LYS A 28 -11.48 37.89 16.51
CA LYS A 28 -11.46 38.96 15.48
C LYS A 28 -12.31 40.17 15.84
N HIS A 29 -13.44 39.97 16.51
CA HIS A 29 -14.45 41.00 16.75
C HIS A 29 -14.64 41.34 18.23
N ASN A 30 -13.78 40.79 19.11
CA ASN A 30 -13.83 41.00 20.56
C ASN A 30 -15.26 40.83 21.14
N ILE A 31 -15.87 39.69 20.82
CA ILE A 31 -17.29 39.43 21.11
C ILE A 31 -17.55 39.45 22.62
N ASP A 32 -18.51 40.28 23.03
CA ASP A 32 -19.04 40.28 24.38
C ASP A 32 -20.16 39.24 24.54
N LEU A 33 -19.81 38.09 25.14
CA LEU A 33 -20.72 36.96 25.37
C LEU A 33 -21.90 37.31 26.29
N SER A 34 -21.83 38.40 27.06
CA SER A 34 -22.93 38.84 27.92
C SER A 34 -24.15 39.30 27.12
N LYS A 35 -23.95 39.75 25.87
CA LYS A 35 -25.01 40.24 24.97
C LYS A 35 -25.83 39.11 24.34
N TYR A 36 -25.32 37.88 24.37
CA TYR A 36 -25.96 36.72 23.75
C TYR A 36 -27.02 36.07 24.65
N GLN A 37 -28.04 35.49 24.02
CA GLN A 37 -29.08 34.76 24.72
C GLN A 37 -28.62 33.34 25.08
N ILE A 38 -29.20 32.75 26.14
CA ILE A 38 -28.88 31.39 26.59
C ILE A 38 -28.97 30.34 25.46
N PRO A 39 -29.97 30.36 24.56
CA PRO A 39 -30.02 29.44 23.43
C PRO A 39 -28.81 29.55 22.51
N GLU A 40 -28.35 30.77 22.21
CA GLU A 40 -27.19 31.03 21.34
C GLU A 40 -25.90 30.49 21.99
N LEU A 41 -25.72 30.74 23.28
CA LEU A 41 -24.59 30.21 24.06
C LEU A 41 -24.59 28.67 24.05
N LYS A 42 -25.76 28.04 24.21
CA LYS A 42 -25.89 26.57 24.15
C LYS A 42 -25.59 26.02 22.76
N THR A 43 -26.00 26.70 21.69
CA THR A 43 -25.67 26.31 20.32
C THR A 43 -24.16 26.35 20.09
N ALA A 44 -23.49 27.42 20.52
CA ALA A 44 -22.05 27.56 20.43
C ALA A 44 -21.30 26.45 21.19
N ILE A 45 -21.74 26.13 22.40
CA ILE A 45 -21.19 25.04 23.22
C ILE A 45 -21.30 23.70 22.49
N ARG A 46 -22.45 23.40 21.87
CA ARG A 46 -22.64 22.17 21.08
C ARG A 46 -21.70 22.08 19.88
N GLN A 47 -21.51 23.19 19.16
CA GLN A 47 -20.61 23.25 18.00
C GLN A 47 -19.14 23.05 18.40
N LEU A 48 -18.73 23.55 19.57
CA LEU A 48 -17.36 23.48 20.07
C LEU A 48 -17.00 22.12 20.72
N GLY A 49 -17.98 21.24 20.94
CA GLY A 49 -17.80 19.85 21.35
C GLY A 49 -18.59 19.43 22.60
N ASN A 50 -18.07 18.40 23.28
CA ASN A 50 -18.76 17.66 24.33
C ASN A 50 -18.64 18.35 25.72
N MET A 51 -19.27 19.52 25.86
CA MET A 51 -19.28 20.31 27.11
C MET A 51 -20.68 20.35 27.73
N TYR A 52 -20.76 20.43 29.06
CA TYR A 52 -22.05 20.49 29.77
C TYR A 52 -22.88 21.72 29.40
N LEU A 53 -24.16 21.51 29.09
CA LEU A 53 -25.13 22.54 28.67
C LEU A 53 -25.99 23.11 29.82
N THR A 54 -25.84 22.58 31.04
CA THR A 54 -26.65 22.94 32.22
C THR A 54 -26.01 24.09 33.00
N GLY A 55 -26.82 24.92 33.67
CA GLY A 55 -26.34 26.00 34.54
C GLY A 55 -26.87 27.39 34.21
N THR A 56 -26.42 28.37 34.99
CA THR A 56 -26.76 29.79 34.82
C THR A 56 -26.06 30.40 33.60
N LYS A 57 -26.55 31.54 33.11
CA LYS A 57 -25.92 32.25 31.98
C LYS A 57 -24.44 32.56 32.25
N SER A 58 -24.10 32.95 33.48
CA SER A 58 -22.71 33.20 33.89
C SER A 58 -21.83 31.95 33.74
N GLN A 59 -22.31 30.80 34.21
CA GLN A 59 -21.60 29.52 34.09
C GLN A 59 -21.38 29.09 32.64
N LEU A 60 -22.36 29.34 31.74
CA LEU A 60 -22.20 29.05 30.31
C LEU A 60 -21.15 29.96 29.66
N ILE A 61 -21.13 31.24 30.02
CA ILE A 61 -20.13 32.22 29.54
C ILE A 61 -18.74 31.84 30.04
N GLU A 62 -18.60 31.50 31.32
CA GLU A 62 -17.33 31.06 31.92
C GLU A 62 -16.76 29.85 31.19
N ARG A 63 -17.57 28.84 30.90
CA ARG A 63 -17.14 27.64 30.14
C ARG A 63 -16.69 27.99 28.73
N LEU A 64 -17.41 28.86 28.02
CA LEU A 64 -17.02 29.32 26.69
C LEU A 64 -15.68 30.06 26.73
N ASN A 65 -15.49 30.96 27.69
CA ASN A 65 -14.22 31.68 27.87
C ASN A 65 -13.06 30.73 28.17
N ASN A 66 -13.26 29.74 29.05
CA ASN A 66 -12.26 28.71 29.34
C ASN A 66 -11.94 27.88 28.08
N ARG A 67 -12.96 27.47 27.33
CA ARG A 67 -12.77 26.73 26.07
C ARG A 67 -11.99 27.54 25.03
N PHE A 68 -12.30 28.83 24.85
CA PHE A 68 -11.56 29.69 23.94
C PHE A 68 -10.12 29.91 24.40
N ARG A 69 -9.89 30.02 25.71
CA ARG A 69 -8.55 30.04 26.29
C ARG A 69 -7.79 28.74 25.98
N ASP A 70 -8.42 27.58 26.12
CA ASP A 70 -7.80 26.29 25.80
C ASP A 70 -7.47 26.17 24.31
N ILE A 71 -8.38 26.60 23.42
CA ILE A 71 -8.15 26.63 21.97
C ILE A 71 -6.96 27.52 21.64
N LYS A 72 -6.87 28.72 22.23
CA LYS A 72 -5.73 29.63 22.05
C LYS A 72 -4.40 28.95 22.44
N HIS A 73 -4.33 28.35 23.62
CA HIS A 73 -3.13 27.65 24.07
C HIS A 73 -2.80 26.44 23.21
N ALA A 74 -3.80 25.65 22.80
CA ALA A 74 -3.61 24.53 21.90
C ALA A 74 -3.02 24.98 20.55
N ILE A 75 -3.51 26.09 19.98
CA ILE A 75 -2.95 26.66 18.73
C ILE A 75 -1.49 27.04 18.92
N ILE A 76 -1.13 27.69 20.04
CA ILE A 76 0.26 28.08 20.34
C ILE A 76 1.16 26.84 20.46
N ILE A 77 0.74 25.84 21.24
CA ILE A 77 1.47 24.59 21.44
C ILE A 77 1.68 23.89 20.09
N GLN A 78 0.61 23.75 19.29
CA GLN A 78 0.71 23.12 17.99
C GLN A 78 1.62 23.91 17.02
N LYS A 79 1.59 25.24 17.04
CA LYS A 79 2.49 26.09 16.22
C LYS A 79 3.96 25.83 16.59
N LEU A 80 4.29 25.87 17.88
CA LEU A 80 5.65 25.63 18.36
C LEU A 80 6.11 24.20 18.03
N PHE A 81 5.24 23.21 18.26
CA PHE A 81 5.51 21.81 17.96
C PHE A 81 5.75 21.57 16.47
N ARG A 82 4.88 22.09 15.58
CA ARG A 82 5.07 21.96 14.11
C ARG A 82 6.42 22.50 13.67
N GLY A 83 6.82 23.66 14.18
CA GLY A 83 8.11 24.26 13.86
C GLY A 83 9.29 23.44 14.38
N TRP A 84 9.23 22.95 15.62
CA TRP A 84 10.24 22.05 16.18
C TRP A 84 10.35 20.75 15.38
N TYR A 85 9.21 20.13 15.06
CA TYR A 85 9.15 18.87 14.35
C TYR A 85 9.73 18.99 12.94
N LEU A 86 9.38 20.06 12.20
CA LEU A 86 9.97 20.34 10.90
C LEU A 86 11.51 20.45 10.97
N ARG A 87 12.04 21.23 11.92
CA ARG A 87 13.50 21.38 12.10
C ARG A 87 14.17 20.05 12.42
N LEU A 88 13.56 19.24 13.28
CA LEU A 88 14.03 17.89 13.58
C LEU A 88 14.09 17.03 12.30
N ILE A 89 13.02 17.01 11.49
CA ILE A 89 13.00 16.23 10.24
C ILE A 89 14.08 16.70 9.27
N GLN A 90 14.25 18.02 9.08
CA GLN A 90 15.29 18.57 8.22
C GLN A 90 16.70 18.18 8.71
N GLN A 91 16.94 18.18 10.02
CA GLN A 91 18.21 17.72 10.58
C GLN A 91 18.44 16.22 10.33
N LEU A 92 17.39 15.41 10.43
CA LEU A 92 17.48 13.96 10.23
C LEU A 92 17.65 13.54 8.76
N ARG A 93 17.38 14.42 7.79
CA ARG A 93 17.66 14.18 6.35
C ARG A 93 19.14 14.08 6.02
N GLY A 94 20.02 14.51 6.93
CA GLY A 94 21.45 14.26 6.83
C GLY A 94 22.28 15.37 6.19
N PRO A 95 23.59 15.13 6.05
CA PRO A 95 24.59 16.18 5.83
C PRO A 95 24.52 16.83 4.45
N ALA A 96 24.06 16.11 3.42
CA ALA A 96 23.99 16.62 2.06
C ALA A 96 22.67 17.35 1.74
N LEU A 97 21.83 17.65 2.75
CA LEU A 97 20.55 18.34 2.52
C LEU A 97 20.72 19.74 1.91
N LYS A 98 21.76 20.48 2.27
CA LYS A 98 22.01 21.83 1.74
C LYS A 98 22.90 21.83 0.50
N ASN A 99 23.80 20.86 0.40
CA ASN A 99 24.71 20.72 -0.71
C ASN A 99 24.77 19.26 -1.16
N ARG A 100 24.22 18.98 -2.35
CA ARG A 100 24.16 17.64 -2.94
C ARG A 100 25.52 17.15 -3.43
N THR A 101 26.44 18.06 -3.76
CA THR A 101 27.79 17.69 -4.25
C THR A 101 28.65 17.01 -3.19
N LEU A 102 28.20 16.97 -1.93
CA LEU A 102 28.85 16.19 -0.88
C LEU A 102 28.64 14.69 -1.05
N CYS A 103 27.61 14.28 -1.80
CA CYS A 103 27.33 12.88 -2.08
C CYS A 103 28.37 12.27 -3.01
N THR A 104 28.67 11.00 -2.77
CA THR A 104 29.63 10.20 -3.55
C THR A 104 28.96 9.59 -4.78
N ASN A 105 27.64 9.39 -4.73
CA ASN A 105 26.84 8.95 -5.85
C ASN A 105 26.16 10.15 -6.54
N ASP A 106 26.01 10.08 -7.86
CA ASP A 106 25.43 11.16 -8.66
C ASP A 106 23.91 11.06 -8.82
N SER A 107 23.34 9.84 -8.72
CA SER A 107 21.91 9.56 -8.91
C SER A 107 21.33 8.69 -7.79
N ASP A 108 20.00 8.64 -7.68
CA ASP A 108 19.30 7.69 -6.80
C ASP A 108 19.49 6.23 -7.25
N MET A 109 19.42 5.30 -6.28
CA MET A 109 19.63 3.88 -6.55
C MET A 109 18.51 3.22 -7.38
N ALA A 110 17.28 3.74 -7.33
CA ALA A 110 16.12 3.07 -7.90
C ALA A 110 15.44 3.91 -8.98
N THR A 111 15.30 5.21 -8.76
CA THR A 111 14.73 6.11 -9.79
C THR A 111 15.76 6.47 -10.86
N LEU A 112 17.07 6.32 -10.56
CA LEU A 112 18.19 6.80 -11.38
C LEU A 112 18.14 8.31 -11.65
N GLU A 113 17.32 9.04 -10.89
CA GLU A 113 17.20 10.48 -10.99
C GLU A 113 18.46 11.13 -10.40
N PRO A 114 19.06 12.13 -11.06
CA PRO A 114 20.17 12.88 -10.50
C PRO A 114 19.84 13.46 -9.13
N LEU A 115 20.79 13.41 -8.19
CA LEU A 115 20.55 13.90 -6.82
C LEU A 115 20.23 15.40 -6.74
N CYS A 116 20.60 16.18 -7.76
CA CYS A 116 20.27 17.60 -7.87
C CYS A 116 18.79 17.85 -8.19
N ASP A 117 18.13 16.90 -8.84
CA ASP A 117 16.73 17.02 -9.27
C ASP A 117 15.77 16.57 -8.17
N ILE A 118 16.24 15.71 -7.24
CA ILE A 118 15.47 15.25 -6.08
C ILE A 118 15.18 16.42 -5.13
N THR A 119 13.90 16.73 -5.01
CA THR A 119 13.41 17.80 -4.13
C THR A 119 13.71 17.52 -2.65
N ASN A 120 13.86 18.59 -1.87
CA ASN A 120 14.19 18.50 -0.44
C ASN A 120 13.19 17.69 0.38
N THR A 121 11.94 17.55 -0.08
CA THR A 121 10.89 16.78 0.58
C THR A 121 11.12 15.28 0.46
N TYR A 122 11.77 14.82 -0.62
CA TYR A 122 12.09 13.43 -0.90
C TYR A 122 13.53 13.07 -0.53
N PHE A 123 14.45 14.04 -0.52
CA PHE A 123 15.86 13.75 -0.29
C PHE A 123 16.20 13.26 1.13
N PHE A 124 17.09 12.26 1.19
CA PHE A 124 17.76 11.77 2.38
C PHE A 124 19.24 11.50 2.10
N SER A 125 20.10 11.70 3.10
CA SER A 125 21.51 11.37 3.01
C SER A 125 22.05 10.85 4.34
N TYR A 126 23.10 10.06 4.28
CA TYR A 126 23.86 9.68 5.46
C TYR A 126 25.34 9.60 5.14
N LYS A 127 26.17 9.72 6.19
CA LYS A 127 27.61 9.52 6.13
C LYS A 127 27.94 8.15 6.69
N ASP A 128 28.72 7.36 5.97
CA ASP A 128 29.16 6.04 6.39
C ASP A 128 30.37 6.11 7.36
N ASN A 129 30.89 4.94 7.75
CA ASN A 129 32.05 4.83 8.63
C ASN A 129 33.37 5.21 7.92
N SER A 130 33.40 5.11 6.60
CA SER A 130 34.53 5.45 5.72
C SER A 130 34.55 6.93 5.31
N ASN A 131 33.69 7.75 5.93
CA ASN A 131 33.49 9.17 5.67
C ASN A 131 32.87 9.55 4.32
N PHE A 132 32.41 8.58 3.52
CA PHE A 132 31.64 8.85 2.31
C PHE A 132 30.21 9.20 2.65
N VAL A 133 29.64 10.13 1.88
CA VAL A 133 28.23 10.54 2.01
C VAL A 133 27.46 9.97 0.84
N TYR A 134 26.29 9.40 1.11
CA TYR A 134 25.40 8.88 0.07
C TYR A 134 24.04 9.55 0.17
N GLY A 135 23.49 9.92 -0.99
CA GLY A 135 22.18 10.55 -1.15
C GLY A 135 21.18 9.60 -1.80
N PHE A 136 19.91 9.71 -1.39
CA PHE A 136 18.81 8.85 -1.81
C PHE A 136 17.51 9.63 -1.85
N ASP A 137 16.57 9.16 -2.68
CA ASP A 137 15.16 9.42 -2.48
C ASP A 137 14.62 8.55 -1.33
N ILE A 138 14.07 9.18 -0.30
CA ILE A 138 13.46 8.50 0.86
C ILE A 138 12.31 7.57 0.44
N SER A 139 11.59 7.91 -0.63
CA SER A 139 10.45 7.16 -1.13
C SER A 139 10.87 5.88 -1.82
N SER A 140 12.00 5.87 -2.53
CA SER A 140 12.58 4.65 -3.08
C SER A 140 13.34 3.83 -2.04
N LEU A 141 13.91 4.50 -1.03
CA LEU A 141 14.69 3.88 0.03
C LEU A 141 13.88 3.07 1.03
N ILE A 142 12.66 3.49 1.35
CA ILE A 142 11.80 2.76 2.29
C ILE A 142 11.47 1.35 1.81
N PRO A 143 10.97 1.13 0.58
CA PRO A 143 10.76 -0.20 0.03
C PRO A 143 12.02 -1.06 0.03
N HIS A 144 13.18 -0.48 -0.35
CA HIS A 144 14.47 -1.20 -0.34
C HIS A 144 14.79 -1.80 1.04
N ILE A 145 14.65 -1.01 2.09
CA ILE A 145 14.89 -1.46 3.47
C ILE A 145 13.86 -2.50 3.91
N GLN A 146 12.59 -2.32 3.53
CA GLN A 146 11.51 -3.24 3.89
C GLN A 146 11.69 -4.62 3.27
N THR A 147 12.10 -4.68 2.00
CA THR A 147 12.34 -5.94 1.28
C THR A 147 13.55 -6.70 1.84
N GLN A 148 14.65 -5.99 2.12
CA GLN A 148 15.87 -6.59 2.64
C GLN A 148 15.79 -6.92 4.15
N GLY A 149 14.81 -6.36 4.86
CA GLY A 149 14.68 -6.47 6.32
C GLY A 149 15.74 -5.70 7.13
N LYS A 150 16.80 -5.23 6.46
CA LYS A 150 17.89 -4.42 6.99
C LYS A 150 18.32 -3.40 5.95
N PHE A 151 18.88 -2.28 6.41
CA PHE A 151 19.44 -1.30 5.48
C PHE A 151 20.87 -1.69 5.11
N ILE A 152 21.06 -2.05 3.84
CA ILE A 152 22.36 -2.27 3.21
C ILE A 152 22.57 -1.15 2.19
N ASN A 153 23.75 -0.54 2.19
CA ASN A 153 24.11 0.46 1.19
C ASN A 153 24.11 -0.20 -0.21
N PRO A 154 23.31 0.28 -1.17
CA PRO A 154 23.25 -0.28 -2.53
C PRO A 154 24.58 -0.23 -3.28
N TYR A 155 25.42 0.77 -3.00
CA TYR A 155 26.67 1.01 -3.73
C TYR A 155 27.83 0.19 -3.16
N THR A 156 27.94 0.10 -1.83
CA THR A 156 29.07 -0.58 -1.17
C THR A 156 28.72 -1.98 -0.63
N ARG A 157 27.43 -2.34 -0.60
CA ARG A 157 26.89 -3.57 0.01
C ARG A 157 27.18 -3.70 1.52
N GLU A 158 27.60 -2.63 2.18
CA GLU A 158 27.86 -2.61 3.61
C GLU A 158 26.56 -2.45 4.42
N ASN A 159 26.50 -3.11 5.58
CA ASN A 159 25.37 -2.95 6.50
C ASN A 159 25.41 -1.56 7.14
N VAL A 160 24.26 -0.86 7.10
CA VAL A 160 24.12 0.46 7.70
C VAL A 160 23.57 0.34 9.13
N CYS A 161 24.08 1.17 10.04
CA CYS A 161 23.68 1.10 11.44
C CYS A 161 22.18 1.38 11.65
N ASN A 162 21.58 0.70 12.63
CA ASN A 162 20.15 0.80 12.94
C ASN A 162 19.70 2.24 13.31
N LYS A 163 20.62 3.10 13.80
CA LYS A 163 20.32 4.51 14.09
C LYS A 163 19.94 5.26 12.81
N ILE A 164 20.68 5.05 11.72
CA ILE A 164 20.39 5.65 10.42
C ILE A 164 19.08 5.10 9.87
N THR A 165 18.88 3.79 9.94
CA THR A 165 17.61 3.14 9.55
C THR A 165 16.40 3.75 10.27
N LYS A 166 16.50 3.97 11.59
CA LYS A 166 15.46 4.66 12.36
C LYS A 166 15.24 6.10 11.88
N ASN A 167 16.30 6.82 11.54
CA ASN A 167 16.19 8.18 11.01
C ASN A 167 15.47 8.20 9.67
N ILE A 168 15.74 7.26 8.77
CA ILE A 168 15.05 7.11 7.48
C ILE A 168 13.54 6.98 7.70
N PHE A 169 13.11 6.06 8.56
CA PHE A 169 11.69 5.92 8.89
C PHE A 169 11.08 7.18 9.53
N ARG A 170 11.84 7.91 10.36
CA ARG A 170 11.38 9.17 10.95
C ARG A 170 11.24 10.27 9.90
N VAL A 171 12.18 10.38 8.97
CA VAL A 171 12.14 11.35 7.86
C VAL A 171 10.97 11.06 6.96
N TYR A 172 10.73 9.81 6.57
CA TYR A 172 9.56 9.46 5.75
C TYR A 172 8.24 9.83 6.45
N ARG A 173 8.07 9.41 7.71
CA ARG A 173 6.87 9.74 8.50
C ARG A 173 6.70 11.24 8.70
N GLY A 174 7.81 11.95 8.91
CA GLY A 174 7.86 13.39 8.99
C GLY A 174 7.42 14.07 7.70
N SER A 175 7.96 13.60 6.57
CA SER A 175 7.62 14.11 5.24
C SER A 175 6.14 13.90 4.95
N TYR A 176 5.62 12.71 5.21
CA TYR A 176 4.19 12.39 5.11
C TYR A 176 3.34 13.27 6.02
N ALA A 177 3.76 13.54 7.26
CA ALA A 177 2.98 14.37 8.17
C ALA A 177 2.96 15.86 7.79
N ILE A 178 4.02 16.36 7.17
CA ILE A 178 4.22 17.80 6.93
C ILE A 178 3.79 18.20 5.52
N TYR A 179 4.27 17.49 4.49
CA TYR A 179 4.12 17.90 3.09
C TYR A 179 2.93 17.20 2.43
N GLU A 180 2.06 17.99 1.80
CA GLU A 180 0.86 17.50 1.12
C GLU A 180 1.18 16.71 -0.15
N GLU A 181 1.99 17.28 -1.04
CA GLU A 181 2.50 16.62 -2.25
C GLU A 181 3.13 15.25 -1.94
N PHE A 182 3.90 15.17 -0.86
CA PHE A 182 4.50 13.91 -0.43
C PHE A 182 3.44 12.87 -0.07
N ARG A 183 2.32 13.27 0.58
CA ARG A 183 1.23 12.35 0.92
C ARG A 183 0.43 11.87 -0.29
N GLU A 184 0.24 12.73 -1.28
CA GLU A 184 -0.50 12.38 -2.49
C GLU A 184 0.23 11.30 -3.29
N ASN A 185 1.55 11.38 -3.31
CA ASN A 185 2.41 10.49 -4.09
C ASN A 185 2.89 9.24 -3.34
N ASN A 186 2.70 9.16 -2.02
CA ASN A 186 3.24 8.09 -1.19
C ASN A 186 2.20 7.46 -0.27
N LYS A 187 2.40 6.19 0.09
CA LYS A 187 1.52 5.50 1.05
C LYS A 187 1.96 5.76 2.48
N LYS A 188 1.01 5.87 3.40
CA LYS A 188 1.31 5.94 4.83
C LYS A 188 2.05 4.66 5.27
N LEU A 189 3.18 4.82 5.96
CA LEU A 189 3.86 3.67 6.56
C LEU A 189 3.01 3.10 7.69
N GLU A 190 2.49 1.90 7.47
CA GLU A 190 1.82 1.12 8.51
C GLU A 190 2.84 0.73 9.58
N LEU A 191 2.45 0.88 10.84
CA LEU A 191 3.18 0.28 11.95
C LEU A 191 2.92 -1.22 11.90
N PRO A 192 3.93 -2.09 12.15
CA PRO A 192 3.66 -3.51 12.36
C PRO A 192 2.64 -3.63 13.50
N ARG A 193 1.38 -3.97 13.20
CA ARG A 193 0.30 -4.08 14.18
C ARG A 193 0.57 -5.32 15.04
N ARG A 194 1.33 -5.17 16.11
CA ARG A 194 1.63 -6.25 17.08
C ARG A 194 0.40 -6.78 17.85
N ARG A 195 -0.83 -6.32 17.55
CA ARG A 195 -2.08 -6.64 18.30
C ARG A 195 -3.27 -7.13 17.48
N GLN A 196 -3.21 -7.24 16.15
CA GLN A 196 -4.38 -7.70 15.36
C GLN A 196 -4.36 -9.19 14.98
N GLN A 197 -3.29 -9.93 15.25
CA GLN A 197 -3.26 -11.38 15.02
C GLN A 197 -4.17 -12.18 15.96
N LEU A 198 -4.62 -11.62 17.09
CA LEU A 198 -5.42 -12.36 18.07
C LEU A 198 -6.94 -12.40 17.77
N HIS A 199 -7.46 -11.50 16.91
CA HIS A 199 -8.90 -11.45 16.63
C HIS A 199 -9.30 -12.21 15.36
N MET A 200 -8.42 -12.31 14.35
CA MET A 200 -8.69 -13.08 13.13
C MET A 200 -8.84 -14.58 13.37
N ASN A 201 -8.28 -15.11 14.47
CA ASN A 201 -8.32 -16.54 14.76
C ASN A 201 -9.73 -17.05 15.14
N ARG A 202 -10.61 -16.23 15.73
CA ARG A 202 -11.93 -16.72 16.18
C ARG A 202 -12.94 -16.91 15.04
N LEU A 203 -12.95 -16.03 14.05
CA LEU A 203 -13.83 -16.16 12.88
C LEU A 203 -13.38 -17.32 11.96
N SER A 204 -12.06 -17.48 11.78
CA SER A 204 -11.49 -18.61 11.06
C SER A 204 -11.69 -19.95 11.79
N ASP A 205 -11.74 -19.97 13.13
CA ASP A 205 -12.00 -21.20 13.89
C ASP A 205 -13.48 -21.61 13.83
N ILE A 206 -14.40 -20.65 13.83
CA ILE A 206 -15.83 -20.90 13.66
C ILE A 206 -16.13 -21.34 12.21
N GLN A 207 -15.52 -20.69 11.21
CA GLN A 207 -15.64 -21.11 9.81
C GLN A 207 -14.98 -22.47 9.54
N ARG A 208 -13.83 -22.78 10.16
CA ARG A 208 -13.21 -24.11 10.09
C ARG A 208 -14.07 -25.20 10.74
N ARG A 209 -14.70 -24.90 11.88
CA ARG A 209 -15.62 -25.83 12.54
C ARG A 209 -16.89 -26.08 11.72
N MET A 210 -17.47 -25.04 11.11
CA MET A 210 -18.62 -25.18 10.21
C MET A 210 -18.27 -25.95 8.91
N ALA A 211 -17.10 -25.69 8.31
CA ALA A 211 -16.64 -26.40 7.12
C ALA A 211 -16.31 -27.89 7.38
N SER A 212 -15.91 -28.23 8.61
CA SER A 212 -15.61 -29.61 9.01
C SER A 212 -16.83 -30.51 9.22
N MET A 213 -18.04 -29.94 9.32
CA MET A 213 -19.30 -30.70 9.47
C MET A 213 -19.99 -31.01 8.13
N GLN A 214 -19.72 -30.25 7.07
CA GLN A 214 -20.38 -30.43 5.76
C GLN A 214 -19.66 -31.43 4.81
N ASN A 215 -18.37 -31.72 5.03
CA ASN A 215 -17.49 -32.30 3.99
C ASN A 215 -16.83 -33.65 4.35
N ARG A 216 -17.54 -34.57 5.00
CA ARG A 216 -16.94 -35.87 5.38
C ARG A 216 -16.87 -36.92 4.25
N VAL A 217 -17.48 -36.69 3.09
CA VAL A 217 -17.52 -37.69 1.99
C VAL A 217 -16.68 -37.27 0.77
N ASP A 218 -16.55 -35.97 0.48
CA ASP A 218 -15.80 -35.46 -0.71
C ASP A 218 -14.28 -35.26 -0.49
N TYR A 219 -13.80 -35.31 0.76
CA TYR A 219 -12.41 -34.94 1.08
C TYR A 219 -11.36 -35.99 0.65
N GLN A 220 -11.77 -37.25 0.43
CA GLN A 220 -10.85 -38.34 0.08
C GLN A 220 -10.45 -38.35 -1.40
N SER A 221 -11.34 -37.98 -2.34
CA SER A 221 -11.02 -37.93 -3.78
C SER A 221 -10.28 -36.64 -4.17
N VAL A 222 -10.67 -35.50 -3.58
CA VAL A 222 -10.04 -34.18 -3.80
C VAL A 222 -8.58 -34.18 -3.32
N SER A 223 -8.30 -34.84 -2.17
CA SER A 223 -6.94 -35.00 -1.64
C SER A 223 -6.03 -35.82 -2.56
N SER A 224 -6.54 -36.87 -3.22
CA SER A 224 -5.70 -37.72 -4.08
C SER A 224 -5.28 -37.01 -5.38
N ALA A 225 -6.21 -36.33 -6.07
CA ALA A 225 -5.92 -35.57 -7.29
C ALA A 225 -4.97 -34.39 -7.02
N PHE A 226 -5.17 -33.68 -5.91
CA PHE A 226 -4.25 -32.60 -5.48
C PHE A 226 -2.83 -33.12 -5.26
N ASN A 227 -2.69 -34.24 -4.53
CA ASN A 227 -1.39 -34.84 -4.27
C ASN A 227 -0.70 -35.34 -5.54
N GLN A 228 -1.45 -35.87 -6.52
CA GLN A 228 -0.92 -36.28 -7.82
C GLN A 228 -0.37 -35.10 -8.62
N ILE A 229 -1.12 -34.00 -8.73
CA ILE A 229 -0.67 -32.79 -9.44
C ILE A 229 0.60 -32.24 -8.79
N ARG A 230 0.61 -32.12 -7.45
CA ARG A 230 1.77 -31.59 -6.72
C ARG A 230 3.00 -32.48 -6.86
N ALA A 231 2.83 -33.81 -6.83
CA ALA A 231 3.91 -34.76 -7.06
C ALA A 231 4.48 -34.64 -8.49
N ARG A 232 3.61 -34.50 -9.51
CA ARG A 232 4.03 -34.25 -10.89
C ARG A 232 4.84 -32.97 -11.03
N VAL A 233 4.34 -31.85 -10.50
CA VAL A 233 5.02 -30.54 -10.56
C VAL A 233 6.37 -30.59 -9.84
N SER A 234 6.46 -31.27 -8.69
CA SER A 234 7.72 -31.46 -7.97
C SER A 234 8.78 -32.20 -8.82
N ARG A 235 8.39 -33.27 -9.51
CA ARG A 235 9.28 -34.02 -10.43
C ARG A 235 9.72 -33.22 -11.65
N ILE A 236 8.87 -32.31 -12.14
CA ILE A 236 9.24 -31.40 -13.24
C ILE A 236 10.28 -30.41 -12.73
N ARG A 237 10.04 -29.81 -11.56
CA ARG A 237 10.91 -28.77 -10.97
C ARG A 237 12.27 -29.28 -10.50
N SER A 238 12.45 -30.59 -10.34
CA SER A 238 13.76 -31.18 -10.04
C SER A 238 14.69 -31.30 -11.26
N ARG A 239 14.19 -31.02 -12.47
CA ARG A 239 14.99 -31.02 -13.71
C ARG A 239 15.70 -29.69 -13.93
N SER A 240 16.61 -29.65 -14.91
CA SER A 240 17.29 -28.40 -15.29
C SER A 240 16.29 -27.34 -15.79
N ILE A 241 16.66 -26.06 -15.69
CA ILE A 241 15.81 -24.94 -16.15
C ILE A 241 15.47 -25.10 -17.64
N GLU A 242 16.44 -25.50 -18.45
CA GLU A 242 16.28 -25.68 -19.89
C GLU A 242 15.27 -26.78 -20.23
N GLU A 243 15.37 -27.95 -19.59
CA GLU A 243 14.41 -29.05 -19.78
C GLU A 243 13.00 -28.67 -19.31
N ARG A 244 12.90 -27.88 -18.23
CA ARG A 244 11.63 -27.39 -17.71
C ARG A 244 10.96 -26.43 -18.69
N ILE A 245 11.71 -25.49 -19.26
CA ILE A 245 11.20 -24.55 -20.27
C ILE A 245 10.71 -25.31 -21.50
N ARG A 246 11.50 -26.26 -22.03
CA ARG A 246 11.06 -27.07 -23.18
C ARG A 246 9.83 -27.90 -22.87
N GLY A 247 9.82 -28.58 -21.72
CA GLY A 247 8.67 -29.39 -21.29
C GLY A 247 7.40 -28.58 -21.06
N LEU A 248 7.54 -27.33 -20.61
CA LEU A 248 6.43 -26.39 -20.43
C LEU A 248 5.76 -26.08 -21.77
N PHE A 249 6.54 -25.72 -22.79
CA PHE A 249 6.01 -25.37 -24.10
C PHE A 249 5.40 -26.58 -24.83
N VAL A 250 5.97 -27.78 -24.64
CA VAL A 250 5.32 -29.03 -25.11
C VAL A 250 3.95 -29.25 -24.48
N GLU A 251 3.79 -29.00 -23.17
CA GLU A 251 2.47 -29.12 -22.52
C GLU A 251 1.50 -28.06 -23.04
N ILE A 252 1.98 -26.82 -23.23
CA ILE A 252 1.15 -25.73 -23.78
C ILE A 252 0.63 -26.10 -25.17
N ASP A 253 1.46 -26.78 -25.98
CA ASP A 253 1.06 -27.26 -27.30
C ASP A 253 0.02 -28.38 -27.22
N GLN A 254 0.19 -29.31 -26.27
CA GLN A 254 -0.81 -30.35 -25.99
C GLN A 254 -2.16 -29.78 -25.53
N LEU A 255 -2.17 -28.59 -24.93
CA LEU A 255 -3.39 -27.87 -24.57
C LEU A 255 -4.07 -27.17 -25.77
N GLY A 256 -3.45 -27.22 -26.96
CA GLY A 256 -4.03 -26.77 -28.23
C GLY A 256 -3.44 -25.47 -28.78
N ASN A 257 -2.26 -25.05 -28.31
CA ASN A 257 -1.55 -23.90 -28.84
C ASN A 257 -0.39 -24.36 -29.74
N TYR A 258 0.19 -23.46 -30.54
CA TYR A 258 1.40 -23.74 -31.31
C TYR A 258 2.47 -22.77 -30.88
N THR A 259 3.39 -23.23 -30.03
CA THR A 259 4.30 -22.36 -29.30
C THR A 259 5.76 -22.75 -29.50
N GLN A 260 6.67 -21.83 -29.19
CA GLN A 260 8.11 -22.08 -29.26
C GLN A 260 8.78 -21.67 -27.95
N TYR A 261 9.56 -22.58 -27.38
CA TYR A 261 10.20 -22.36 -26.07
C TYR A 261 11.18 -21.17 -26.07
N THR A 262 11.75 -20.85 -27.25
CA THR A 262 12.63 -19.69 -27.45
C THR A 262 11.93 -18.37 -27.13
N TRP A 263 10.60 -18.30 -27.21
CA TRP A 263 9.83 -17.10 -26.88
C TRP A 263 9.96 -16.68 -25.41
N PHE A 264 10.20 -17.64 -24.51
CA PHE A 264 10.47 -17.37 -23.09
C PHE A 264 11.96 -17.47 -22.77
N ASP A 265 12.66 -18.44 -23.36
CA ASP A 265 14.07 -18.70 -23.03
C ASP A 265 15.01 -17.55 -23.42
N SER A 266 14.72 -16.87 -24.53
CA SER A 266 15.52 -15.75 -25.04
C SER A 266 15.22 -14.40 -24.38
N LEU A 267 14.26 -14.33 -23.45
CA LEU A 267 13.89 -13.07 -22.79
C LEU A 267 15.07 -12.48 -22.01
N SER A 268 15.31 -11.19 -22.21
CA SER A 268 16.28 -10.45 -21.44
C SER A 268 15.79 -10.20 -20.01
N HIS A 269 16.68 -9.70 -19.14
CA HIS A 269 16.29 -9.28 -17.78
C HIS A 269 15.09 -8.33 -17.79
N ARG A 270 15.13 -7.33 -18.68
CA ARG A 270 14.06 -6.35 -18.84
C ARG A 270 12.75 -7.01 -19.29
N ASP A 271 12.81 -7.94 -20.23
CA ASP A 271 11.61 -8.59 -20.78
C ASP A 271 10.98 -9.53 -19.76
N LEU A 272 11.78 -10.20 -18.93
CA LEU A 272 11.28 -11.01 -17.82
C LEU A 272 10.57 -10.15 -16.75
N VAL A 273 11.06 -8.94 -16.46
CA VAL A 273 10.38 -7.99 -15.57
C VAL A 273 9.03 -7.58 -16.17
N LEU A 274 9.03 -7.24 -17.46
CA LEU A 274 7.80 -6.86 -18.16
C LEU A 274 6.82 -8.03 -18.22
N PHE A 275 7.30 -9.26 -18.43
CA PHE A 275 6.48 -10.47 -18.45
C PHE A 275 5.77 -10.67 -17.11
N TYR A 276 6.53 -10.63 -16.01
CA TYR A 276 5.96 -10.74 -14.68
C TYR A 276 4.90 -9.67 -14.42
N ARG A 277 5.20 -8.41 -14.76
CA ARG A 277 4.30 -7.28 -14.54
C ARG A 277 3.04 -7.40 -15.39
N ALA A 278 3.18 -7.71 -16.68
CA ALA A 278 2.06 -7.94 -17.58
C ALA A 278 1.16 -9.07 -17.06
N LEU A 279 1.75 -10.18 -16.63
CA LEU A 279 0.99 -11.30 -16.10
C LEU A 279 0.30 -10.96 -14.77
N HIS A 280 0.95 -10.22 -13.89
CA HIS A 280 0.35 -9.74 -12.65
C HIS A 280 -0.84 -8.81 -12.92
N ASP A 281 -0.69 -7.88 -13.87
CA ASP A 281 -1.77 -6.97 -14.26
C ASP A 281 -2.97 -7.72 -14.86
N ILE A 282 -2.71 -8.65 -15.78
CA ILE A 282 -3.73 -9.51 -16.38
C ILE A 282 -4.45 -10.30 -15.28
N TRP A 283 -3.70 -10.99 -14.41
CA TRP A 283 -4.29 -11.89 -13.42
C TRP A 283 -5.17 -11.18 -12.39
N TYR A 284 -4.72 -10.01 -11.89
CA TYR A 284 -5.41 -9.30 -10.81
C TYR A 284 -6.45 -8.30 -11.31
N TYR A 285 -6.24 -7.67 -12.46
CA TYR A 285 -7.06 -6.53 -12.89
C TYR A 285 -7.83 -6.77 -14.20
N ARG A 286 -7.22 -7.39 -15.23
CA ARG A 286 -7.87 -7.47 -16.57
C ARG A 286 -8.66 -8.75 -16.83
N ALA A 287 -8.23 -9.89 -16.29
CA ALA A 287 -8.77 -11.20 -16.68
C ALA A 287 -10.23 -11.45 -16.25
N GLY A 288 -10.80 -10.63 -15.35
CA GLY A 288 -12.20 -10.76 -14.92
C GLY A 288 -12.55 -12.10 -14.23
N LEU A 289 -11.55 -12.89 -13.84
CA LEU A 289 -11.75 -14.24 -13.32
C LEU A 289 -12.39 -14.22 -11.93
N SER A 290 -13.44 -15.02 -11.77
CA SER A 290 -14.08 -15.26 -10.47
C SER A 290 -13.11 -15.93 -9.48
N HIS A 291 -13.37 -15.77 -8.18
CA HIS A 291 -12.54 -16.40 -7.14
C HIS A 291 -12.53 -17.92 -7.24
N THR A 292 -13.64 -18.55 -7.65
CA THR A 292 -13.73 -20.00 -7.86
C THR A 292 -12.88 -20.43 -9.06
N THR A 293 -12.93 -19.70 -10.17
CA THR A 293 -12.10 -19.96 -11.35
C THR A 293 -10.60 -19.83 -11.03
N LYS A 294 -10.18 -18.77 -10.32
CA LYS A 294 -8.78 -18.61 -9.89
C LYS A 294 -8.31 -19.77 -9.02
N ARG A 295 -9.16 -20.25 -8.12
CA ARG A 295 -8.87 -21.42 -7.27
C ARG A 295 -8.73 -22.70 -8.09
N ASN A 296 -9.58 -22.91 -9.08
CA ASN A 296 -9.53 -24.09 -9.93
C ASN A 296 -8.31 -24.09 -10.86
N ILE A 297 -7.86 -22.93 -11.34
CA ILE A 297 -6.61 -22.80 -12.11
C ILE A 297 -5.39 -23.05 -11.22
N CYS A 298 -5.38 -22.52 -10.00
CA CYS A 298 -4.26 -22.64 -9.06
C CYS A 298 -4.37 -23.85 -8.12
N TYR A 299 -5.21 -24.83 -8.44
CA TYR A 299 -5.59 -25.92 -7.54
C TYR A 299 -4.39 -26.69 -6.99
N GLY A 300 -3.43 -27.03 -7.84
CA GLY A 300 -2.18 -27.73 -7.48
C GLY A 300 -1.16 -26.89 -6.71
N CYS A 301 -1.35 -25.57 -6.58
CA CYS A 301 -0.47 -24.70 -5.79
C CYS A 301 -0.75 -24.85 -4.30
N SER A 302 -2.04 -24.84 -3.91
CA SER A 302 -2.53 -25.10 -2.55
C SER A 302 -4.06 -25.27 -2.58
N TYR A 303 -4.63 -26.02 -1.63
CA TYR A 303 -6.07 -26.31 -1.50
C TYR A 303 -6.99 -25.08 -1.65
N ASN A 304 -6.50 -23.88 -1.29
CA ASN A 304 -7.22 -22.61 -1.42
C ASN A 304 -6.39 -21.52 -2.12
N SER A 305 -5.37 -21.86 -2.91
CA SER A 305 -4.61 -20.83 -3.63
C SER A 305 -5.48 -20.18 -4.71
N THR A 306 -5.45 -18.86 -4.80
CA THR A 306 -6.08 -18.08 -5.90
C THR A 306 -5.06 -17.30 -6.72
N THR A 307 -3.78 -17.62 -6.53
CA THR A 307 -2.67 -16.93 -7.17
C THR A 307 -1.60 -17.91 -7.64
N PRO A 308 -1.06 -17.72 -8.87
CA PRO A 308 0.10 -18.46 -9.36
C PRO A 308 1.42 -17.88 -8.83
N PHE A 309 1.39 -16.74 -8.12
CA PHE A 309 2.58 -16.03 -7.62
C PHE A 309 3.02 -16.61 -6.26
N THR A 310 3.62 -17.79 -6.25
CA THR A 310 3.93 -18.56 -5.02
C THR A 310 5.28 -18.26 -4.38
N ARG A 311 6.32 -18.01 -5.18
CA ARG A 311 7.70 -17.83 -4.67
C ARG A 311 7.91 -16.51 -3.92
N HIS A 312 7.30 -15.43 -4.42
CA HIS A 312 7.51 -14.08 -3.91
C HIS A 312 6.19 -13.39 -3.56
N THR A 313 5.38 -14.02 -2.71
CA THR A 313 4.08 -13.48 -2.27
C THR A 313 4.17 -12.11 -1.59
N ASN A 314 5.35 -11.73 -1.11
CA ASN A 314 5.61 -10.45 -0.42
C ASN A 314 6.34 -9.41 -1.30
N LEU A 315 6.79 -9.77 -2.51
CA LEU A 315 7.36 -8.79 -3.44
C LEU A 315 6.22 -8.13 -4.19
N GLY A 316 6.15 -6.80 -4.14
CA GLY A 316 5.18 -6.06 -4.92
C GLY A 316 5.53 -6.05 -6.41
N PHE A 317 4.59 -5.53 -7.20
CA PHE A 317 4.69 -5.38 -8.66
C PHE A 317 5.95 -4.64 -9.14
N ARG A 318 6.50 -3.73 -8.33
CA ARG A 318 7.68 -2.93 -8.69
C ARG A 318 8.98 -3.63 -8.31
N GLU A 319 8.95 -4.39 -7.22
CA GLU A 319 10.11 -4.98 -6.55
C GLU A 319 10.72 -6.16 -7.32
N ILE A 320 9.98 -6.76 -8.25
CA ILE A 320 10.45 -7.88 -9.06
C ILE A 320 11.67 -7.52 -9.94
N SER A 321 11.85 -6.25 -10.30
CA SER A 321 12.98 -5.82 -11.13
C SER A 321 14.35 -5.88 -10.45
N PHE A 322 14.35 -6.04 -9.12
CA PHE A 322 15.58 -6.13 -8.33
C PHE A 322 16.15 -7.54 -8.23
N LEU A 323 15.39 -8.55 -8.65
CA LEU A 323 15.91 -9.92 -8.70
C LEU A 323 17.03 -10.00 -9.73
N GLU A 324 18.00 -10.89 -9.54
CA GLU A 324 19.00 -11.19 -10.57
C GLU A 324 18.35 -11.98 -11.72
N TYR A 325 18.98 -11.98 -12.90
CA TYR A 325 18.43 -12.62 -14.10
C TYR A 325 17.98 -14.07 -13.85
N ASP A 326 18.82 -14.89 -13.21
CA ASP A 326 18.53 -16.31 -12.96
C ASP A 326 17.37 -16.52 -11.97
N GLU A 327 17.29 -15.67 -10.95
CA GLU A 327 16.20 -15.71 -9.97
C GLU A 327 14.88 -15.26 -10.61
N LEU A 328 14.93 -14.21 -11.43
CA LEU A 328 13.79 -13.71 -12.17
C LEU A 328 13.30 -14.71 -13.21
N LYS A 329 14.20 -15.33 -13.97
CA LYS A 329 13.89 -16.38 -14.94
C LYS A 329 13.27 -17.59 -14.27
N SER A 330 13.83 -18.02 -13.13
CA SER A 330 13.26 -19.09 -12.31
C SER A 330 11.87 -18.74 -11.75
N THR A 331 11.66 -17.49 -11.38
CA THR A 331 10.36 -16.99 -10.89
C THR A 331 9.31 -16.94 -11.98
N GLY A 332 9.64 -16.36 -13.12
CA GLY A 332 8.77 -16.32 -14.30
C GLY A 332 8.37 -17.73 -14.73
N LEU A 333 9.35 -18.65 -14.78
CA LEU A 333 9.12 -20.05 -15.10
C LEU A 333 8.19 -20.73 -14.09
N GLU A 334 8.39 -20.53 -12.78
CA GLU A 334 7.52 -21.11 -11.75
C GLU A 334 6.06 -20.65 -11.88
N ILE A 335 5.83 -19.36 -12.16
CA ILE A 335 4.49 -18.80 -12.34
C ILE A 335 3.84 -19.38 -13.60
N PHE A 336 4.61 -19.49 -14.69
CA PHE A 336 4.15 -20.08 -15.94
C PHE A 336 3.77 -21.56 -15.74
N GLU A 337 4.61 -22.32 -15.06
CA GLU A 337 4.34 -23.71 -14.66
C GLU A 337 3.10 -23.83 -13.77
N ASN A 338 2.90 -22.91 -12.83
CA ASN A 338 1.72 -22.90 -11.97
C ASN A 338 0.43 -22.71 -12.79
N LEU A 339 0.44 -21.84 -13.79
CA LEU A 339 -0.72 -21.59 -14.65
C LEU A 339 -1.03 -22.76 -15.59
N VAL A 340 -0.01 -23.47 -16.06
CA VAL A 340 -0.17 -24.55 -17.06
C VAL A 340 -0.41 -25.91 -16.40
N TYR A 341 0.27 -26.22 -15.29
CA TYR A 341 0.23 -27.56 -14.70
C TYR A 341 -0.74 -27.72 -13.54
N CYS A 342 -1.07 -26.64 -12.80
CA CYS A 342 -1.79 -26.76 -11.52
C CYS A 342 -3.31 -26.72 -11.63
N GLY A 343 -3.90 -26.63 -12.83
CA GLY A 343 -5.35 -26.63 -13.01
C GLY A 343 -6.02 -27.94 -12.56
N ILE A 344 -7.22 -27.84 -12.00
CA ILE A 344 -8.01 -28.99 -11.52
C ILE A 344 -8.43 -29.95 -12.65
N ASP A 345 -8.63 -29.42 -13.85
CA ASP A 345 -8.94 -30.14 -15.08
C ASP A 345 -8.23 -29.48 -16.27
N ASN A 346 -8.39 -30.04 -17.47
CA ASN A 346 -7.73 -29.51 -18.67
C ASN A 346 -8.29 -28.16 -19.13
N ASP A 347 -9.55 -27.84 -18.85
CA ASP A 347 -10.14 -26.57 -19.26
C ASP A 347 -9.56 -25.39 -18.45
N HIS A 348 -9.39 -25.59 -17.14
CA HIS A 348 -8.73 -24.60 -16.29
C HIS A 348 -7.23 -24.46 -16.61
N LYS A 349 -6.56 -25.54 -17.04
CA LYS A 349 -5.18 -25.46 -17.56
C LYS A 349 -5.11 -24.66 -18.86
N LYS A 350 -6.05 -24.86 -19.78
CA LYS A 350 -6.15 -24.05 -21.01
C LYS A 350 -6.33 -22.57 -20.68
N ILE A 351 -7.23 -22.24 -19.76
CA ILE A 351 -7.44 -20.84 -19.32
C ILE A 351 -6.15 -20.26 -18.72
N GLY A 352 -5.48 -21.00 -17.83
CA GLY A 352 -4.21 -20.57 -17.25
C GLY A 352 -3.12 -20.35 -18.30
N ALA A 353 -2.98 -21.29 -19.24
CA ALA A 353 -2.03 -21.21 -20.36
C ALA A 353 -2.31 -19.98 -21.24
N LEU A 354 -3.57 -19.71 -21.59
CA LEU A 354 -3.94 -18.56 -22.41
C LEU A 354 -3.55 -17.24 -21.74
N HIS A 355 -3.81 -17.06 -20.44
CA HIS A 355 -3.39 -15.85 -19.73
C HIS A 355 -1.87 -15.69 -19.64
N ALA A 356 -1.14 -16.79 -19.48
CA ALA A 356 0.31 -16.76 -19.49
C ALA A 356 0.88 -16.40 -20.88
N LEU A 357 0.29 -16.95 -21.94
CA LEU A 357 0.65 -16.62 -23.33
C LEU A 357 0.30 -15.17 -23.69
N SER A 358 -0.85 -14.64 -23.25
CA SER A 358 -1.20 -13.23 -23.42
C SER A 358 -0.18 -12.29 -22.79
N ALA A 359 0.37 -12.64 -21.62
CA ALA A 359 1.46 -11.87 -21.03
C ALA A 359 2.76 -12.00 -21.84
N LEU A 360 3.03 -13.18 -22.41
CA LEU A 360 4.21 -13.44 -23.23
C LEU A 360 4.19 -12.65 -24.55
N THR A 361 3.03 -12.49 -25.20
CA THR A 361 2.92 -11.71 -26.46
C THR A 361 3.18 -10.22 -26.27
N LEU A 362 3.03 -9.69 -25.04
CA LEU A 362 3.35 -8.30 -24.73
C LEU A 362 4.86 -8.05 -24.75
N VAL A 363 5.68 -9.07 -24.44
CA VAL A 363 7.13 -8.94 -24.32
C VAL A 363 7.91 -9.58 -25.46
N SER A 364 7.45 -10.72 -25.97
CA SER A 364 8.11 -11.45 -27.06
C SER A 364 7.48 -11.07 -28.39
N ARG A 365 8.30 -10.48 -29.27
CA ARG A 365 7.87 -10.08 -30.61
C ARG A 365 7.45 -11.29 -31.45
N ASP A 366 8.17 -12.40 -31.35
CA ASP A 366 7.87 -13.62 -32.10
C ASP A 366 6.55 -14.24 -31.62
N ALA A 367 6.32 -14.31 -30.30
CA ALA A 367 5.04 -14.77 -29.75
C ALA A 367 3.88 -13.87 -30.19
N ARG A 368 4.10 -12.55 -30.26
CA ARG A 368 3.10 -11.58 -30.73
C ARG A 368 2.71 -11.81 -32.18
N HIS A 369 3.68 -12.04 -33.06
CA HIS A 369 3.42 -12.31 -34.47
C HIS A 369 2.72 -13.66 -34.68
N ALA A 370 3.05 -14.67 -33.87
CA ALA A 370 2.42 -15.97 -33.94
C ALA A 370 0.98 -16.00 -33.38
N MET A 371 0.68 -15.17 -32.37
CA MET A 371 -0.61 -15.14 -31.68
C MET A 371 -1.15 -13.71 -31.51
N PRO A 372 -1.44 -12.98 -32.61
CA PRO A 372 -1.86 -11.58 -32.55
C PRO A 372 -3.18 -11.39 -31.79
N TRP A 373 -4.11 -12.34 -31.88
CA TRP A 373 -5.39 -12.27 -31.16
C TRP A 373 -5.23 -12.22 -29.63
N LEU A 374 -4.22 -12.90 -29.08
CA LEU A 374 -3.93 -12.84 -27.65
C LEU A 374 -3.34 -11.49 -27.25
N TYR A 375 -2.48 -10.91 -28.10
CA TYR A 375 -1.92 -9.57 -27.88
C TYR A 375 -3.00 -8.50 -27.91
N GLU A 376 -3.88 -8.53 -28.93
CA GLU A 376 -4.98 -7.58 -29.08
C GLU A 376 -5.96 -7.64 -27.90
N SER A 377 -6.21 -8.83 -27.35
CA SER A 377 -7.14 -8.99 -26.21
C SER A 377 -6.71 -8.30 -24.91
N VAL A 378 -5.44 -7.90 -24.77
CA VAL A 378 -4.89 -7.40 -23.50
C VAL A 378 -4.32 -5.99 -23.57
N ILE A 379 -4.42 -5.29 -24.70
CA ILE A 379 -3.92 -3.91 -24.84
C ILE A 379 -4.97 -2.90 -24.45
#